data_AF-G5AG65-F1
#
_entry.id   AF-G5AG65-F1
#
_cell.length_a   1.000
_cell.length_b   1.000
_cell.length_c   1.000
_cell.angle_alpha   90.00
_cell.angle_beta   90.00
_cell.angle_gamma   90.00
#
_symmetry.space_group_name_H-M   'P 1'
#
loop_
_entity.id
_entity.type
_entity.pdbx_description
1 polymer ?
#
loop_
_entity_poly.entity_id
_entity_poly.type
_entity_poly.pdbx_seq_one_letter_code
_entity_poly.pdbx_strand_id
1 'polypeptide(L)'
;LTAVDVVLRHQSAVAGVQELQPMITSFLGPPPSLSLRESAKYSSVRLCDWIWESSCTSAAERTSSWSLTNYLRSDVHYYEWQFERVLENAVANGDTPLVEWLLTHFSGCMVPEEAVINAAIHGNVRILQMM
;
A
#
# COMPACT_ATOMS: atom_id res chain seq x y z
N LEU A 1 -8.18 9.66 -2.91
CA LEU A 1 -8.96 9.71 -1.65
C LEU A 1 -9.91 10.88 -1.74
N THR A 2 -11.21 10.63 -1.71
CA THR A 2 -12.26 11.62 -2.03
C THR A 2 -12.18 12.88 -1.17
N ALA A 3 -11.70 12.80 0.08
CA ALA A 3 -11.57 13.95 0.96
C ALA A 3 -10.49 14.96 0.53
N VAL A 4 -9.29 14.49 0.17
CA VAL A 4 -8.20 15.37 -0.35
C VAL A 4 -8.63 15.98 -1.69
N ASP A 5 -9.19 15.16 -2.59
CA ASP A 5 -9.69 15.62 -3.88
C ASP A 5 -10.81 16.67 -3.71
N VAL A 6 -11.72 16.47 -2.76
CA VAL A 6 -12.79 17.43 -2.45
C VAL A 6 -12.23 18.71 -1.87
N VAL A 7 -11.30 18.65 -0.92
CA VAL A 7 -10.70 19.85 -0.31
C VAL A 7 -9.92 20.66 -1.35
N LEU A 8 -9.09 20.01 -2.18
CA LEU A 8 -8.35 20.68 -3.24
C LEU A 8 -9.27 21.28 -4.32
N ARG A 9 -10.38 20.63 -4.64
CA ARG A 9 -11.40 21.17 -5.56
C ARG A 9 -12.16 22.35 -4.97
N HIS A 10 -12.45 22.33 -3.67
CA HIS A 10 -13.20 23.40 -3.00
C HIS A 10 -12.31 24.61 -2.68
N GLN A 11 -11.01 24.40 -2.51
CA GLN A 11 -10.01 25.41 -2.18
C GLN A 11 -9.00 25.57 -3.34
N SER A 12 -9.47 25.92 -4.54
CA SER A 12 -8.62 26.04 -5.74
C SER A 12 -7.49 27.07 -5.61
N ALA A 13 -7.64 28.07 -4.73
CA ALA A 13 -6.57 29.01 -4.38
C ALA A 13 -5.37 28.33 -3.67
N VAL A 14 -5.62 27.23 -2.96
CA VAL A 14 -4.61 26.44 -2.24
C VAL A 14 -3.96 25.39 -3.15
N ALA A 15 -4.69 24.92 -4.16
CA ALA A 15 -4.18 24.00 -5.18
C ALA A 15 -3.03 24.59 -6.02
N GLY A 16 -2.90 25.92 -6.08
CA GLY A 16 -1.79 26.61 -6.75
C GLY A 16 -0.50 26.70 -5.92
N VAL A 17 -0.53 26.35 -4.63
CA VAL A 17 0.62 26.46 -3.73
C VAL A 17 1.21 25.06 -3.49
N GLN A 18 2.21 24.69 -4.29
CA GLN A 18 2.87 23.37 -4.22
C GLN A 18 3.33 23.00 -2.79
N GLU A 19 3.68 24.00 -1.97
CA GLU A 19 4.13 23.80 -0.59
C GLU A 19 3.03 23.31 0.37
N LEU A 20 1.75 23.56 0.08
CA LEU A 20 0.64 23.21 0.97
C LEU A 20 0.08 21.80 0.71
N GLN A 21 0.30 21.27 -0.48
CA GLN A 21 -0.18 19.94 -0.87
C GLN A 21 0.36 18.81 0.03
N PRO A 22 1.66 18.76 0.40
CA PRO A 22 2.19 17.78 1.35
C PRO A 22 1.55 17.90 2.74
N MET A 23 1.27 19.13 3.19
CA MET A 23 0.69 19.41 4.51
C MET A 23 -0.77 18.95 4.60
N ILE A 24 -1.56 19.23 3.54
CA ILE A 24 -2.95 18.77 3.42
C ILE A 24 -2.99 17.25 3.29
N THR A 25 -2.07 16.66 2.54
CA THR A 25 -1.94 15.21 2.39
C THR A 25 -1.54 14.54 3.71
N SER A 26 -0.67 15.15 4.50
CA SER A 26 -0.32 14.67 5.84
C SER A 26 -1.49 14.76 6.83
N PHE A 27 -2.35 15.78 6.71
CA PHE A 27 -3.46 16.00 7.64
C PHE A 27 -4.71 15.18 7.29
N LEU A 28 -5.01 15.05 6.00
CA LEU A 28 -6.21 14.36 5.49
C LEU A 28 -5.94 12.95 4.96
N GLY A 29 -4.67 12.61 4.76
CA GLY A 29 -4.25 11.27 4.39
C GLY A 29 -4.29 10.30 5.57
N PRO A 30 -4.20 9.00 5.30
CA PRO A 30 -4.02 7.97 6.30
C PRO A 30 -2.98 8.32 7.38
N PRO A 31 -3.23 7.91 8.63
CA PRO A 31 -2.35 8.25 9.73
C PRO A 31 -0.94 7.72 9.45
N PRO A 32 0.12 8.40 9.92
CA PRO A 32 1.51 7.99 9.68
C PRO A 32 1.82 6.56 10.11
N SER A 33 1.04 6.02 11.05
CA SER A 33 1.14 4.66 11.56
C SER A 33 0.31 3.63 10.79
N LEU A 34 -0.46 4.01 9.77
CA LEU A 34 -1.24 3.05 8.99
C LEU A 34 -0.31 2.26 8.07
N SER A 35 -0.16 0.98 8.37
CA SER A 35 0.58 0.05 7.53
C SER A 35 -0.23 -0.37 6.30
N LEU A 36 0.45 -0.77 5.22
CA LEU A 36 -0.20 -1.38 4.06
C LEU A 36 -1.05 -2.60 4.48
N ARG A 37 -0.54 -3.44 5.39
CA ARG A 37 -1.28 -4.57 5.96
C ARG A 37 -2.60 -4.18 6.62
N GLU A 38 -2.61 -3.11 7.40
CA GLU A 38 -3.85 -2.63 8.03
C GLU A 38 -4.82 -2.05 7.00
N SER A 39 -4.30 -1.40 5.95
CA SER A 39 -5.11 -0.90 4.85
C SER A 39 -5.79 -2.02 4.04
N ALA A 40 -5.10 -3.15 3.88
CA ALA A 40 -5.60 -4.32 3.17
C ALA A 40 -6.79 -5.00 3.86
N LYS A 41 -6.98 -4.79 5.17
CA LYS A 41 -8.18 -5.27 5.89
C LYS A 41 -9.48 -4.67 5.35
N TYR A 42 -9.40 -3.55 4.64
CA TYR A 42 -10.55 -2.90 4.03
C TYR A 42 -10.82 -3.37 2.59
N SER A 43 -10.05 -4.34 2.07
CA SER A 43 -10.11 -4.83 0.68
C SER A 43 -10.18 -3.70 -0.37
N SER A 44 -9.44 -2.61 -0.09
CA SER A 44 -9.47 -1.39 -0.88
C SER A 44 -8.13 -1.16 -1.55
N VAL A 45 -8.01 -1.65 -2.80
CA VAL A 45 -6.83 -1.43 -3.65
C VAL A 45 -6.52 0.07 -3.76
N ARG A 46 -7.55 0.93 -3.83
CA ARG A 46 -7.38 2.39 -3.89
C ARG A 46 -6.67 2.98 -2.67
N LEU A 47 -6.85 2.37 -1.49
CA LEU A 47 -6.12 2.79 -0.29
C LEU A 47 -4.66 2.31 -0.34
N CYS A 48 -4.43 1.11 -0.87
CA CYS A 48 -3.10 0.57 -1.12
C CYS A 48 -2.33 1.43 -2.13
N ASP A 49 -2.94 1.82 -3.25
CA ASP A 49 -2.39 2.76 -4.23
C ASP A 49 -1.93 4.05 -3.57
N TRP A 50 -2.77 4.65 -2.74
CA TRP A 50 -2.44 5.91 -2.08
C TRP A 50 -1.25 5.77 -1.13
N ILE A 51 -1.22 4.71 -0.32
CA ILE A 51 -0.09 4.42 0.57
C ILE A 51 1.19 4.25 -0.24
N TRP A 52 1.09 3.49 -1.35
CA TRP A 52 2.21 3.20 -2.24
C TRP A 52 2.76 4.42 -2.97
N GLU A 53 1.89 5.30 -3.46
CA GLU A 53 2.23 6.58 -4.10
C GLU A 53 2.83 7.58 -3.10
N SER A 54 2.42 7.50 -1.84
CA SER A 54 2.94 8.34 -0.75
C SER A 54 4.28 7.84 -0.18
N SER A 55 4.79 6.70 -0.67
CA SER A 55 6.03 6.10 -0.21
C SER A 55 7.22 6.52 -1.08
N CYS A 56 8.25 7.06 -0.45
CA CYS A 56 9.51 7.33 -1.12
C CYS A 56 10.25 6.03 -1.48
N THR A 57 11.04 6.05 -2.56
CA THR A 57 11.67 4.85 -3.13
C THR A 57 13.09 4.60 -2.66
N SER A 58 13.70 5.55 -1.97
CA SER A 58 15.06 5.42 -1.45
C SER A 58 15.19 6.04 -0.07
N ALA A 59 16.18 5.58 0.71
CA ALA A 59 16.44 6.14 2.03
C ALA A 59 16.81 7.63 1.99
N ALA A 60 17.38 8.10 0.87
CA ALA A 60 17.76 9.49 0.67
C ALA A 60 16.56 10.42 0.42
N GLU A 61 15.45 9.89 -0.10
CA GLU A 61 14.20 10.62 -0.35
C GLU A 61 13.28 10.68 0.88
N ARG A 62 13.68 10.03 1.99
CA ARG A 62 12.87 10.01 3.20
C ARG A 62 12.69 11.41 3.75
N THR A 63 11.46 11.72 4.13
CA THR A 63 11.18 12.92 4.93
C THR A 63 11.76 12.77 6.34
N SER A 64 12.04 13.88 7.02
CA SER A 64 12.46 13.87 8.43
C SER A 64 11.33 13.49 9.40
N SER A 65 10.08 13.58 8.93
CA SER A 65 8.91 13.12 9.68
C SER A 65 8.81 11.60 9.70
N TRP A 66 8.33 11.08 10.83
CA TRP A 66 8.08 9.64 10.98
C TRP A 66 6.76 9.24 10.31
N SER A 67 6.80 8.25 9.42
CA SER A 67 5.64 7.50 8.93
C SER A 67 6.05 6.13 8.40
N LEU A 68 5.19 5.12 8.51
CA LEU A 68 5.40 3.80 7.92
C LEU A 68 5.47 3.87 6.38
N THR A 69 4.72 4.79 5.77
CA THR A 69 4.78 5.02 4.32
C THR A 69 6.18 5.46 3.88
N ASN A 70 6.91 6.21 4.71
CA ASN A 70 8.28 6.64 4.44
C ASN A 70 9.26 5.45 4.35
N TYR A 71 8.95 4.31 4.98
CA TYR A 71 9.80 3.12 4.98
C TYR A 71 9.36 2.04 3.98
N LEU A 72 8.08 2.01 3.60
CA LEU A 72 7.50 0.92 2.81
C LEU A 72 8.34 0.53 1.58
N ARG A 73 8.82 1.51 0.81
CA ARG A 73 9.56 1.28 -0.45
C ARG A 73 11.03 1.70 -0.37
N SER A 74 11.50 2.15 0.78
CA SER A 74 12.87 2.63 0.98
C SER A 74 13.68 1.73 1.92
N ASP A 75 13.03 0.83 2.64
CA ASP A 75 13.65 -0.16 3.52
C ASP A 75 13.35 -1.57 2.99
N VAL A 76 14.39 -2.31 2.61
CA VAL A 76 14.24 -3.63 1.97
C VAL A 76 13.56 -4.66 2.89
N HIS A 77 13.90 -4.66 4.17
CA HIS A 77 13.35 -5.63 5.11
C HIS A 77 11.88 -5.34 5.41
N TYR A 78 11.53 -4.06 5.57
CA TYR A 78 10.14 -3.69 5.77
C TYR A 78 9.28 -3.90 4.51
N TYR A 79 9.84 -3.67 3.32
CA TYR A 79 9.20 -3.95 2.04
C TYR A 79 8.82 -5.43 1.91
N GLU A 80 9.79 -6.33 2.09
CA GLU A 80 9.58 -7.78 2.01
C GLU A 80 8.60 -8.28 3.08
N TRP A 81 8.78 -7.82 4.32
CA TRP A 81 7.90 -8.20 5.43
C TRP A 81 6.45 -7.76 5.19
N GLN A 82 6.24 -6.54 4.69
CA GLN A 82 4.88 -6.06 4.37
C GLN A 82 4.26 -6.89 3.25
N PHE A 83 5.00 -7.19 2.19
CA PHE A 83 4.51 -8.03 1.09
C PHE A 83 4.00 -9.38 1.62
N GLU A 84 4.85 -10.10 2.35
CA GLU A 84 4.54 -11.41 2.91
C GLU A 84 3.26 -11.35 3.76
N ARG A 85 3.21 -10.42 4.72
CA ARG A 85 2.10 -10.31 5.66
C ARG A 85 0.79 -9.89 4.99
N VAL A 86 0.83 -9.05 3.95
CA VAL A 86 -0.39 -8.62 3.24
C VAL A 86 -0.87 -9.74 2.31
N LEU A 87 0.06 -10.39 1.59
CA LEU A 87 -0.26 -11.44 0.64
C LEU A 87 -0.90 -12.64 1.33
N GLU A 88 -0.37 -13.09 2.47
CA GLU A 88 -0.98 -14.15 3.28
C GLU A 88 -2.46 -13.85 3.60
N ASN A 89 -2.77 -12.63 4.05
CA ASN A 89 -4.15 -12.25 4.38
C ASN A 89 -5.03 -12.17 3.13
N ALA A 90 -4.51 -11.62 2.03
CA ALA A 90 -5.25 -11.49 0.77
C ALA A 90 -5.61 -12.88 0.21
N VAL A 91 -4.67 -13.82 0.25
CA VAL A 91 -4.87 -15.20 -0.18
C VAL A 91 -5.86 -15.93 0.72
N ALA A 92 -5.72 -15.82 2.04
CA ALA A 92 -6.65 -16.44 2.98
C ALA A 92 -8.09 -15.93 2.80
N ASN A 93 -8.25 -14.66 2.41
CA ASN A 93 -9.56 -14.05 2.14
C ASN A 93 -10.08 -14.30 0.72
N GLY A 94 -9.28 -14.89 -0.18
CA GLY A 94 -9.63 -15.04 -1.60
C GLY A 94 -9.71 -13.71 -2.37
N ASP A 95 -9.04 -12.66 -1.90
CA ASP A 95 -9.09 -11.30 -2.46
C ASP A 95 -8.21 -11.20 -3.71
N THR A 96 -8.71 -11.69 -4.85
CA THR A 96 -7.94 -11.72 -6.09
C THR A 96 -7.48 -10.34 -6.58
N PRO A 97 -8.28 -9.25 -6.51
CA PRO A 97 -7.78 -7.92 -6.89
C PRO A 97 -6.59 -7.46 -6.06
N LEU A 98 -6.62 -7.70 -4.75
CA LEU A 98 -5.50 -7.33 -3.89
C LEU A 98 -4.26 -8.20 -4.15
N VAL A 99 -4.43 -9.49 -4.39
CA VAL A 99 -3.31 -10.38 -4.78
C VAL A 99 -2.65 -9.88 -6.08
N GLU A 100 -3.43 -9.53 -7.10
CA GLU A 100 -2.90 -9.01 -8.36
C GLU A 100 -2.11 -7.72 -8.14
N TRP A 101 -2.67 -6.83 -7.33
CA TRP A 101 -2.04 -5.57 -6.99
C TRP A 101 -0.70 -5.78 -6.27
N LEU A 102 -0.65 -6.69 -5.29
CA LEU A 102 0.58 -6.99 -4.54
C LEU A 102 1.68 -7.54 -5.44
N LEU A 103 1.37 -8.53 -6.28
CA LEU A 103 2.35 -9.17 -7.17
C LEU A 103 2.87 -8.18 -8.23
N THR A 104 2.04 -7.23 -8.66
CA THR A 104 2.44 -6.18 -9.60
C THR A 104 3.37 -5.15 -8.97
N HIS A 105 3.09 -4.74 -7.73
CA HIS A 105 3.81 -3.64 -7.08
C HIS A 105 5.07 -4.11 -6.33
N PHE A 106 5.02 -5.28 -5.70
CA PHE A 106 6.14 -5.85 -4.95
C PHE A 106 7.09 -6.68 -5.84
N SER A 107 7.56 -6.06 -6.92
CA SER A 107 8.46 -6.71 -7.88
C SER A 107 9.76 -7.16 -7.21
N GLY A 108 10.12 -8.43 -7.41
CA GLY A 108 11.36 -8.99 -6.87
C GLY A 108 11.21 -9.65 -5.49
N CYS A 109 10.04 -9.52 -4.83
CA CYS A 109 9.74 -10.35 -3.67
C CYS A 109 9.41 -11.78 -4.09
N MET A 110 9.91 -12.75 -3.32
CA MET A 110 9.53 -14.15 -3.48
C MET A 110 8.19 -14.40 -2.83
N VAL A 111 7.29 -15.08 -3.53
CA VAL A 111 6.00 -15.53 -2.95
C VAL A 111 6.29 -16.51 -1.81
N PRO A 112 5.77 -16.26 -0.58
CA PRO A 112 5.95 -17.18 0.54
C PRO A 112 5.28 -18.53 0.27
N GLU A 113 5.93 -19.63 0.68
CA GLU A 113 5.41 -20.98 0.50
C GLU A 113 4.04 -21.15 1.18
N GLU A 114 3.88 -20.53 2.36
CA GLU A 114 2.64 -20.53 3.13
C GLU A 114 1.47 -19.90 2.36
N ALA A 115 1.72 -18.89 1.51
CA ALA A 115 0.69 -18.29 0.67
C ALA A 115 0.24 -19.28 -0.42
N VAL A 116 1.18 -20.00 -1.05
CA VAL A 116 0.86 -21.03 -2.07
C VAL A 116 0.08 -22.18 -1.45
N ILE A 117 0.54 -22.69 -0.30
CA ILE A 117 -0.14 -23.78 0.43
C ILE A 117 -1.56 -23.35 0.81
N ASN A 118 -1.73 -22.14 1.36
CA ASN A 118 -3.05 -21.63 1.70
C ASN A 118 -3.97 -21.52 0.48
N ALA A 119 -3.49 -21.00 -0.64
CA ALA A 119 -4.29 -20.93 -1.87
C ALA A 119 -4.73 -22.32 -2.35
N ALA A 120 -3.85 -23.32 -2.27
CA ALA A 120 -4.13 -24.70 -2.65
C ALA A 120 -5.15 -25.37 -1.71
N ILE A 121 -4.99 -25.23 -0.40
CA ILE A 121 -5.93 -25.77 0.60
C ILE A 121 -7.35 -25.25 0.38
N HIS A 122 -7.48 -23.97 0.03
CA HIS A 122 -8.79 -23.34 -0.21
C HIS A 122 -9.32 -23.56 -1.64
N GLY A 123 -8.59 -24.27 -2.50
CA GLY A 123 -9.00 -24.50 -3.89
C GLY A 123 -9.05 -23.23 -4.75
N ASN A 124 -8.33 -22.18 -4.35
CA ASN A 124 -8.30 -20.89 -5.05
C ASN A 124 -7.40 -20.96 -6.29
N VAL A 125 -7.82 -21.72 -7.30
CA VAL A 125 -7.07 -21.94 -8.55
C VAL A 125 -6.70 -20.63 -9.24
N ARG A 126 -7.59 -19.62 -9.19
CA ARG A 126 -7.31 -18.30 -9.78
C ARG A 126 -6.10 -17.62 -9.14
N ILE A 127 -5.98 -17.69 -7.81
CA ILE A 127 -4.85 -17.10 -7.08
C ILE A 127 -3.56 -17.85 -7.40
N LEU A 128 -3.60 -19.19 -7.45
CA LEU A 128 -2.44 -20.00 -7.81
C LEU A 128 -1.89 -19.70 -9.21
N GLN A 129 -2.76 -19.35 -10.16
CA GLN A 129 -2.35 -18.98 -11.52
C GLN A 129 -1.67 -17.62 -11.61
N MET A 130 -1.75 -16.78 -10.56
CA MET A 130 -1.16 -15.45 -10.54
C MET A 130 0.26 -15.45 -9.94
N MET A 131 0.59 -16.49 -9.17
CA MET A 131 1.85 -16.64 -8.43
C MET A 131 2.96 -17.23 -9.29
#